data_AF-A0A933JRP3-F1
#
_entry.id   AF-A0A933JRP3-F1
#
_cell.length_a   1.000
_cell.length_b   1.000
_cell.length_c   1.000
_cell.angle_alpha   90.00
_cell.angle_beta   90.00
_cell.angle_gamma   90.00
#
_symmetry.space_group_name_H-M   'P 1'
#
loop_
_entity.id
_entity.type
_entity.pdbx_description
1 polymer ?
#
loop_
_entity_poly.entity_id
_entity_poly.type
_entity_poly.pdbx_seq_one_letter_code
_entity_poly.pdbx_strand_id
1 'polypeptide(L)' 'MHPGAALFVGDDSVRDIDGARAAGLRACWVARTSLTHPTADLQIASVTELRSLLALPTNADIYRRARSA' A
#
# COMPACT_ATOMS: atom_id res chain seq x y z
N MET A 1 -0.75 -13.40 -12.97
CA MET A 1 -1.17 -12.30 -12.07
C MET A 1 -1.13 -11.02 -12.89
N HIS A 2 -2.19 -10.20 -12.87
CA HIS A 2 -2.22 -8.92 -13.60
C HIS A 2 -1.46 -7.84 -12.79
N PRO A 3 -0.54 -7.05 -13.37
CA PRO A 3 0.24 -6.05 -12.63
C PRO A 3 -0.64 -5.10 -11.80
N GLY A 4 -1.75 -4.63 -12.36
CA GLY A 4 -2.68 -3.74 -11.66
C GLY A 4 -3.42 -4.35 -10.46
N ALA A 5 -3.26 -5.67 -10.20
CA ALA A 5 -3.78 -6.30 -8.99
C ALA A 5 -2.84 -6.14 -7.78
N ALA A 6 -1.59 -5.72 -7.99
CA ALA A 6 -0.61 -5.48 -6.93
C ALA A 6 -0.53 -3.97 -6.61
N LEU A 7 -0.40 -3.67 -5.31
CA LEU A 7 -0.18 -2.32 -4.79
C LEU A 7 1.28 -2.21 -4.33
N PHE A 8 2.03 -1.29 -4.95
CA PHE A 8 3.36 -0.90 -4.50
C PHE A 8 3.23 0.25 -3.49
N VAL A 9 3.97 0.20 -2.39
CA VAL A 9 3.92 1.20 -1.31
C VAL A 9 5.34 1.74 -1.11
N GLY A 10 5.51 3.05 -1.20
CA GLY A 10 6.83 3.68 -1.06
C GLY A 10 6.77 5.18 -0.79
N ASP A 11 7.93 5.76 -0.50
CA ASP A 11 8.11 7.15 -0.08
C ASP A 11 9.08 7.94 -0.96
N ASP A 12 9.60 7.35 -2.04
CA ASP A 12 10.33 8.03 -3.11
C ASP A 12 9.44 8.26 -4.34
N SER A 13 9.22 9.54 -4.70
CA SER A 13 8.29 9.92 -5.76
C SER A 13 8.62 9.27 -7.10
N VAL A 14 9.91 9.20 -7.44
CA VAL A 14 10.35 8.74 -8.75
C VAL A 14 10.55 7.23 -8.75
N ARG A 15 11.29 6.70 -7.77
CA ARG A 15 11.66 5.28 -7.74
C ARG A 15 10.47 4.41 -7.41
N ASP A 16 9.60 4.85 -6.50
CA ASP A 16 8.48 4.04 -6.04
C ASP A 16 7.22 4.32 -6.83
N ILE A 17 6.80 5.60 -6.91
CA ILE A 17 5.50 5.91 -7.49
C ILE A 17 5.55 5.90 -9.01
N ASP A 18 6.41 6.72 -9.62
CA ASP A 18 6.52 6.75 -11.08
C ASP A 18 6.99 5.40 -11.63
N GLY A 19 7.93 4.74 -10.95
CA GLY A 19 8.38 3.38 -11.28
C GLY A 19 7.25 2.34 -11.23
N ALA A 20 6.48 2.29 -10.15
CA ALA A 20 5.36 1.35 -10.02
C ALA A 20 4.28 1.59 -11.09
N ARG A 21 3.94 2.86 -11.34
CA ARG A 21 2.97 3.24 -12.39
C ARG A 21 3.45 2.86 -13.77
N ALA A 22 4.72 3.10 -14.09
CA ALA A 22 5.32 2.69 -15.37
C ALA A 22 5.33 1.16 -15.55
N ALA A 23 5.44 0.40 -14.46
CA ALA A 23 5.33 -1.06 -14.46
C ALA A 23 3.88 -1.59 -14.53
N GLY A 24 2.88 -0.71 -14.54
CA GLY A 24 1.45 -1.08 -14.57
C GLY A 24 0.89 -1.53 -13.22
N LEU A 25 1.61 -1.28 -12.12
CA LEU A 25 1.14 -1.54 -10.76
C LEU A 25 0.25 -0.39 -10.26
N ARG A 26 -0.52 -0.66 -9.20
CA ARG A 26 -1.10 0.41 -8.38
C ARG A 26 -0.02 0.97 -7.45
N ALA A 27 -0.10 2.25 -7.10
CA ALA A 27 0.88 2.91 -6.25
C ALA A 27 0.25 3.59 -5.03
N CYS A 28 0.88 3.45 -3.87
CA CYS A 28 0.52 4.12 -2.62
C CYS A 28 1.71 4.96 -2.13
N TRP A 29 1.48 6.27 -2.00
CA TRP A 29 2.44 7.24 -1.53
C TRP A 29 2.44 7.35 -0.01
N VAL A 30 3.60 7.11 0.62
CA VAL A 30 3.80 7.33 2.05
C VAL A 30 4.32 8.75 2.26
N ALA A 31 3.39 9.68 2.48
CA ALA A 31 3.67 11.07 2.69
C ALA A 31 4.08 11.34 4.14
N ARG A 32 5.39 11.31 4.43
CA ARG A 32 5.92 11.75 5.74
C ARG A 32 5.87 13.26 5.95
N THR A 33 5.50 14.00 4.90
CA THR A 33 5.23 15.43 4.88
C THR A 33 3.83 15.66 4.32
N SER A 34 3.36 16.91 4.29
CA SER A 34 2.09 17.29 3.66
C SER A 34 2.12 17.29 2.12
N LEU A 35 3.17 16.74 1.50
CA LEU A 35 3.28 16.66 0.03
C LEU A 35 2.41 15.53 -0.52
N THR A 36 1.65 15.84 -1.57
CA THR A 36 0.86 14.88 -2.34
C THR A 36 1.60 14.42 -3.58
N HIS A 37 1.28 13.21 -4.07
CA HIS A 37 1.82 12.72 -5.34
C HIS A 37 0.70 12.60 -6.39
N PRO A 38 0.80 13.26 -7.57
CA PRO A 38 -0.30 13.39 -8.51
C PRO A 38 -0.73 12.06 -9.16
N THR A 39 0.18 11.09 -9.22
CA THR A 39 -0.04 9.80 -9.90
C THR A 39 -0.28 8.62 -8.95
N ALA A 40 -0.23 8.84 -7.64
CA ALA A 40 -0.50 7.79 -6.66
C ALA A 40 -2.00 7.48 -6.60
N ASP A 41 -2.36 6.20 -6.49
CA ASP A 41 -3.75 5.76 -6.31
C ASP A 41 -4.22 5.96 -4.87
N LEU A 42 -3.28 5.91 -3.92
CA LEU A 42 -3.52 6.07 -2.48
C LEU A 42 -2.43 6.94 -1.87
N GLN A 43 -2.75 7.64 -0.79
CA GLN A 43 -1.80 8.37 0.03
C GLN A 43 -2.07 8.08 1.50
N ILE A 44 -1.00 7.81 2.24
CA ILE A 44 -1.03 7.52 3.68
C ILE A 44 0.10 8.28 4.39
N ALA A 45 -0.08 8.61 5.66
CA ALA A 45 0.98 9.20 6.47
C ALA A 45 1.88 8.13 7.11
N SER A 46 1.31 6.94 7.36
CA SER A 46 2.01 5.78 7.94
C SER A 46 1.51 4.47 7.35
N VAL A 47 2.41 3.50 7.21
CA VAL A 47 2.09 2.12 6.78
C VAL A 47 1.02 1.45 7.66
N THR A 48 0.86 1.88 8.92
CA THR A 48 -0.20 1.39 9.81
C THR A 48 -1.61 1.64 9.27
N GLU A 49 -1.81 2.65 8.41
CA GLU A 49 -3.10 2.98 7.80
C GLU A 49 -3.53 1.96 6.73
N LEU A 50 -2.58 1.24 6.12
CA LEU A 50 -2.87 0.23 5.10
C LEU A 50 -3.82 -0.85 5.61
N ARG A 51 -3.74 -1.19 6.90
CA ARG A 51 -4.63 -2.20 7.49
C ARG A 51 -6.10 -1.81 7.33
N SER A 52 -6.43 -0.56 7.63
CA SER A 52 -7.79 -0.05 7.50
C SER A 52 -8.20 0.09 6.04
N LEU A 53 -7.30 0.61 5.19
CA LEU A 53 -7.57 0.85 3.76
C LEU A 53 -7.76 -0.43 2.94
N LEU A 54 -7.01 -1.48 3.28
CA LEU A 54 -7.03 -2.76 2.57
C LEU A 54 -7.89 -3.82 3.28
N ALA A 55 -8.63 -3.43 4.34
CA ALA A 55 -9.43 -4.32 5.16
C ALA A 55 -8.66 -5.59 5.61
N LEU A 56 -7.38 -5.41 5.98
CA LEU A 56 -6.53 -6.53 6.36
C LEU A 56 -6.96 -7.08 7.73
N PRO A 57 -6.92 -8.41 7.92
CA PRO A 57 -7.26 -9.02 9.19
C PRO A 57 -6.36 -8.50 10.32
N THR A 58 -6.92 -8.41 11.52
CA THR A 58 -6.14 -8.03 12.69
C THR A 58 -5.21 -9.18 13.11
N ASN A 59 -4.22 -8.88 13.95
CA ASN A 59 -3.38 -9.93 14.55
C ASN A 59 -4.24 -10.95 15.30
N ALA A 60 -5.32 -10.52 15.97
CA ALA A 60 -6.25 -11.42 16.65
C ALA A 60 -6.94 -12.38 15.67
N ASP A 61 -7.34 -11.90 14.49
CA ASP A 61 -7.94 -12.73 13.44
C ASP A 61 -6.93 -13.74 12.86
N ILE A 62 -5.68 -13.31 12.65
CA ILE A 62 -4.59 -14.16 12.19
C ILE A 62 -4.33 -15.27 13.21
N TYR A 63 -4.19 -14.93 14.49
CA TYR A 63 -3.95 -15.91 15.55
C TYR A 63 -5.14 -16.86 15.76
N ARG A 64 -6.39 -16.39 15.60
CA ARG A 64 -7.59 -17.25 15.69
C ARG A 64 -7.59 -18.30 14.58
N ARG A 65 -7.24 -17.91 13.35
CA ARG A 65 -7.14 -18.84 12.20
C ARG A 65 -6.04 -19.88 12.42
N ALA A 66 -4.87 -19.47 12.89
CA ALA A 66 -3.74 -20.36 13.12
C ALA A 66 -3.96 -21.43 14.21
N ARG A 67 -4.88 -21.20 15.15
CA ARG A 67 -5.26 -22.19 16.19
C ARG A 67 -6.41 -23.11 15.79
N SER A 68 -7.04 -22.84 14.66
CA SER A 68 -8.19 -23.60 14.14
C SER A 68 -7.80 -24.56 13.01
N ALA A 69 -6.51 -24.63 12.68
CA ALA A 69 -5.88 -25.46 11.65
C ALA A 69 -4.91 -26.44 12.32
#